data_AF-A0A7V1MIM7-F1
#
_entry.id   AF-A0A7V1MIM7-F1
#
_cell.length_a   1.000
_cell.length_b   1.000
_cell.length_c   1.000
_cell.angle_alpha   90.00
_cell.angle_beta   90.00
_cell.angle_gamma   90.00
#
_symmetry.space_group_name_H-M   'P 1'
#
loop_
_entity.id
_entity.type
_entity.pdbx_description
1 polymer ?
#
loop_
_entity_poly.entity_id
_entity_poly.type
_entity_poly.pdbx_seq_one_letter_code
_entity_poly.pdbx_strand_id
1 'polypeptide(L)'
;MGVSASFSSTEELLALPGLMRELAEVQRRIVEQLSMLGEQVRALAEAQRRTEEQVRVLRGRRWTDDAEAYLIAEVSVGIGEDDVERAVRRAELLHRAIERPVIAAVAGRGITPQASALAREYGVW
;
A
#
# COMPACT_ATOMS: atom_id res chain seq x y z
N MET A 1 7.42 -33.76 62.21
CA MET A 1 8.55 -33.36 61.33
C MET A 1 7.93 -33.00 59.99
N GLY A 2 7.61 -31.75 59.64
CA GLY A 2 8.26 -30.50 60.00
C GLY A 2 9.25 -30.13 58.92
N VAL A 3 8.78 -29.64 57.77
CA VAL A 3 9.50 -28.66 56.94
C VAL A 3 8.46 -27.75 56.33
N SER A 4 8.31 -26.58 56.94
CA SER A 4 7.64 -25.42 56.36
C SER A 4 8.38 -25.03 55.08
N ALA A 5 7.68 -25.04 53.96
CA ALA A 5 8.01 -24.19 52.82
C ALA A 5 6.93 -23.11 52.71
N SER A 6 6.64 -22.45 53.83
CA SER A 6 5.97 -21.16 53.82
C SER A 6 7.04 -20.12 53.53
N PHE A 7 7.40 -19.96 52.25
CA PHE A 7 7.93 -18.67 51.82
C PHE A 7 6.84 -17.64 52.12
N SER A 8 7.22 -16.65 52.92
CA SER A 8 6.30 -15.71 53.54
C SER A 8 5.66 -14.84 52.46
N SER A 9 4.34 -14.65 52.46
CA SER A 9 3.67 -13.66 51.59
C SER A 9 4.29 -12.26 51.71
N THR A 10 5.02 -11.98 52.80
CA THR A 10 5.80 -10.76 52.98
C THR A 10 7.04 -10.69 52.07
N GLU A 11 7.74 -11.80 51.81
CA GLU A 11 8.87 -11.84 50.86
C GLU A 11 8.41 -11.67 49.42
N GLU A 12 7.28 -12.29 49.04
CA GLU A 12 6.62 -12.05 47.74
C GLU A 12 6.17 -10.59 47.59
N LEU A 13 5.61 -9.98 48.64
CA LEU A 13 5.21 -8.57 48.62
C LEU A 13 6.41 -7.63 48.46
N LEU A 14 7.55 -7.97 49.06
CA LEU A 14 8.79 -7.19 48.96
C LEU A 14 9.46 -7.32 47.58
N ALA A 15 9.23 -8.43 46.87
CA ALA A 15 9.74 -8.65 45.51
C ALA A 15 8.87 -8.03 44.41
N LEU A 16 7.57 -7.79 44.66
CA LEU A 16 6.63 -7.20 43.70
C LEU A 16 7.13 -5.92 43.01
N PRO A 17 7.75 -4.93 43.69
CA PRO A 17 8.29 -3.73 43.03
C PRO A 17 9.43 -4.04 42.05
N GLY A 18 10.17 -5.13 42.26
CA GLY A 18 11.19 -5.62 41.32
C GLY A 18 10.54 -6.22 40.08
N LEU A 19 9.59 -7.15 40.28
CA LEU A 19 8.84 -7.79 39.20
C LEU A 19 8.03 -6.80 38.35
N MET A 20 7.41 -5.80 38.99
CA MET A 20 6.70 -4.71 38.28
C MET A 20 7.65 -3.87 37.43
N ARG A 21 8.87 -3.60 37.92
CA ARG A 21 9.88 -2.88 37.13
C ARG A 21 10.35 -3.69 35.94
N GLU A 22 10.63 -4.97 36.14
CA GLU A 22 11.04 -5.89 35.08
C GLU A 22 9.92 -6.04 34.02
N LEU A 23 8.67 -6.22 34.45
CA LEU A 23 7.52 -6.24 33.54
C LEU A 23 7.37 -4.93 32.77
N ALA A 24 7.50 -3.78 33.43
CA ALA A 24 7.44 -2.48 32.77
C ALA A 24 8.56 -2.31 31.73
N GLU A 25 9.75 -2.86 32.00
CA GLU A 25 10.89 -2.82 31.09
C GLU A 25 10.68 -3.70 29.87
N VAL A 26 10.17 -4.92 30.07
CA VAL A 26 9.75 -5.82 28.99
C VAL A 26 8.64 -5.18 28.16
N GLN A 27 7.63 -4.57 28.79
CA GLN A 27 6.56 -3.86 28.09
C GLN A 27 7.07 -2.68 27.28
N ARG A 28 7.98 -1.86 27.83
CA ARG A 28 8.62 -0.76 27.09
C ARG A 28 9.32 -1.28 25.83
N ARG A 29 10.11 -2.34 25.98
CA ARG A 29 10.82 -2.96 24.85
C ARG A 29 9.86 -3.51 23.78
N ILE A 30 8.74 -4.11 24.19
CA ILE A 30 7.70 -4.58 23.27
C ILE A 30 7.08 -3.40 22.51
N VAL A 31 6.72 -2.32 23.19
CA VAL A 31 6.16 -1.12 22.53
C VAL A 31 7.15 -0.55 21.52
N GLU A 32 8.42 -0.43 21.89
CA GLU A 32 9.48 0.03 20.98
C GLU A 32 9.60 -0.89 19.74
N GLN A 33 9.60 -2.21 19.95
CA GLN A 33 9.64 -3.18 18.83
C GLN A 33 8.41 -3.09 17.93
N LEU A 34 7.21 -2.89 18.50
CA LEU A 34 5.98 -2.71 17.73
C LEU A 34 6.00 -1.41 16.92
N SER A 35 6.55 -0.32 17.49
CA SER A 35 6.75 0.94 16.76
C SER A 35 7.69 0.76 15.57
N MET A 36 8.85 0.11 15.78
CA MET A 36 9.81 -0.20 14.71
C MET A 36 9.18 -1.07 13.61
N LEU A 37 8.44 -2.11 13.99
CA LEU A 37 7.73 -2.96 13.03
C LEU A 37 6.68 -2.16 12.25
N GLY A 38 5.95 -1.28 12.93
CA GLY A 38 4.97 -0.40 12.30
C GLY A 38 5.59 0.51 11.23
N GLU A 39 6.78 1.05 11.49
CA GLU A 39 7.53 1.84 10.50
C GLU A 39 8.00 0.98 9.32
N GLN A 40 8.53 -0.21 9.58
CA GLN A 40 8.96 -1.15 8.53
C GLN A 40 7.79 -1.56 7.63
N VAL A 41 6.62 -1.83 8.20
CA VAL A 41 5.40 -2.17 7.42
C VAL A 41 4.98 -0.98 6.55
N ARG A 42 5.02 0.26 7.06
CA ARG A 42 4.71 1.45 6.25
C ARG A 42 5.71 1.62 5.11
N ALA A 43 7.00 1.48 5.38
CA ALA A 43 8.05 1.57 4.37
C ALA A 43 7.88 0.50 3.29
N LEU A 44 7.52 -0.73 3.67
CA LEU A 44 7.25 -1.81 2.73
C LEU A 44 6.00 -1.51 1.89
N ALA A 45 4.92 -1.01 2.49
CA ALA A 45 3.71 -0.64 1.77
C ALA A 45 3.97 0.49 0.76
N GLU A 46 4.81 1.47 1.10
CA GLU A 46 5.22 2.53 0.18
C GLU A 46 6.12 2.03 -0.95
N ALA A 47 7.10 1.17 -0.64
CA ALA A 47 7.96 0.55 -1.64
C ALA A 47 7.14 -0.33 -2.61
N GLN A 48 6.16 -1.06 -2.09
CA GLN A 48 5.23 -1.86 -2.87
C GLN A 48 4.37 -0.98 -3.78
N ARG A 49 3.74 0.08 -3.24
CA ARG A 49 2.97 1.05 -4.03
C ARG A 49 3.81 1.65 -5.18
N ARG A 50 5.06 2.05 -4.91
CA ARG A 50 5.96 2.57 -5.95
C ARG A 50 6.29 1.55 -7.04
N THR A 51 6.36 0.27 -6.68
CA THR A 51 6.61 -0.81 -7.65
C THR A 51 5.37 -1.12 -8.48
N GLU A 52 4.18 -0.99 -7.88
CA GLU A 52 2.88 -1.25 -8.50
C GLU A 52 2.39 -0.09 -9.40
N GLU A 53 2.90 1.12 -9.20
CA GLU A 53 2.48 2.33 -9.94
C GLU A 53 3.46 2.70 -11.08
N GLN A 54 3.61 1.83 -12.08
CA GLN A 54 4.40 2.17 -13.27
C GLN A 54 3.53 2.84 -14.35
N VAL A 55 3.82 4.11 -14.66
CA VAL A 55 3.24 4.79 -15.82
C VAL A 55 4.16 4.69 -17.02
N ARG A 56 3.57 4.32 -18.15
CA ARG A 56 4.22 4.42 -19.46
C ARG A 56 3.43 5.38 -20.34
N VAL A 57 4.16 6.26 -21.02
CA VAL A 57 3.61 7.15 -22.04
C VAL A 57 4.13 6.69 -23.38
N LEU A 58 3.21 6.36 -24.30
CA LEU A 58 3.53 6.04 -25.69
C LEU A 58 2.96 7.13 -26.59
N ARG A 59 3.66 7.42 -27.69
CA ARG A 59 3.20 8.30 -28.75
C ARG A 59 3.01 7.46 -30.01
N GLY A 60 1.90 7.67 -30.71
CA GLY A 60 1.59 6.94 -31.93
C GLY A 60 0.54 7.63 -32.79
N ARG A 61 0.07 6.90 -33.81
CA ARG A 61 -1.04 7.31 -34.67
C ARG A 61 -2.20 6.37 -34.47
N ARG A 62 -3.41 6.93 -34.40
CA ARG A 62 -4.64 6.18 -34.22
C ARG A 62 -5.06 5.58 -35.56
N TRP A 63 -5.40 4.29 -35.59
CA TRP A 63 -5.75 3.60 -36.83
C TRP A 63 -7.02 4.14 -37.51
N THR A 64 -7.89 4.83 -36.78
CA THR A 64 -9.22 5.21 -37.28
C THR A 64 -9.16 6.40 -38.21
N ASP A 65 -8.19 7.28 -37.99
CA ASP A 65 -8.12 8.60 -38.63
C ASP A 65 -6.68 9.12 -38.81
N ASP A 66 -5.67 8.27 -38.58
CA ASP A 66 -4.23 8.59 -38.63
C ASP A 66 -3.80 9.76 -37.72
N ALA A 67 -4.69 10.17 -36.80
CA ALA A 67 -4.43 11.28 -35.90
C ALA A 67 -3.35 10.90 -34.88
N GLU A 68 -2.47 11.85 -34.59
CA GLU A 68 -1.46 11.68 -33.56
C GLU A 68 -2.11 11.64 -32.17
N ALA A 69 -1.77 10.61 -31.40
CA ALA A 69 -2.30 10.38 -30.06
C ALA A 69 -1.21 9.89 -29.12
N TYR A 70 -1.46 10.11 -27.83
CA TYR A 70 -0.66 9.56 -26.75
C TYR A 70 -1.46 8.50 -26.02
N LEU A 71 -0.79 7.48 -25.50
CA LEU A 71 -1.36 6.49 -24.59
C LEU A 71 -0.65 6.64 -23.24
N ILE A 72 -1.41 6.77 -22.17
CA ILE A 72 -0.91 6.59 -20.80
C ILE A 72 -1.40 5.25 -20.31
N ALA A 73 -0.46 4.35 -20.01
CA ALA A 73 -0.75 3.05 -19.43
C ALA A 73 -0.29 3.00 -17.97
N GLU A 74 -1.22 2.73 -17.06
CA GLU A 74 -0.93 2.29 -15.69
C GLU A 74 -0.67 0.78 -15.72
N VAL A 75 0.50 0.36 -15.26
CA VAL A 75 0.88 -1.05 -15.23
C VAL A 75 1.07 -1.51 -13.80
N SER A 76 0.18 -2.41 -13.35
CA SER A 76 0.15 -2.96 -12.00
C SER A 76 0.12 -4.49 -12.01
N VAL A 77 0.36 -5.13 -10.85
CA VAL A 77 0.27 -6.59 -10.73
C VAL A 77 -1.16 -7.10 -10.92
N GLY A 78 -2.15 -6.33 -10.46
CA GLY A 78 -3.58 -6.55 -10.65
C GLY A 78 -4.31 -5.22 -10.64
N ILE A 79 -5.40 -5.14 -11.40
CA ILE A 79 -6.10 -3.88 -11.70
C ILE A 79 -7.33 -3.75 -10.79
N GLY A 80 -7.33 -2.71 -9.95
CA GLY A 80 -8.47 -2.25 -9.16
C GLY A 80 -9.09 -0.95 -9.71
N GLU A 81 -10.14 -0.47 -9.05
CA GLU A 81 -10.82 0.79 -9.43
C GLU A 81 -9.86 1.98 -9.37
N ASP A 82 -9.03 2.03 -8.32
CA ASP A 82 -7.99 3.05 -8.14
C ASP A 82 -7.05 3.15 -9.35
N ASP A 83 -6.71 2.03 -10.00
CA ASP A 83 -5.82 2.02 -11.16
C ASP A 83 -6.49 2.63 -12.39
N VAL A 84 -7.78 2.34 -12.60
CA VAL A 84 -8.58 2.93 -13.67
C VAL A 84 -8.70 4.44 -13.47
N GLU A 85 -9.07 4.86 -12.26
CA GLU A 85 -9.17 6.28 -11.95
C GLU A 85 -7.82 7.00 -12.08
N ARG A 86 -6.71 6.34 -11.70
CA ARG A 86 -5.36 6.88 -11.84
C ARG A 86 -5.01 7.08 -13.32
N ALA A 87 -5.32 6.11 -14.17
CA ALA A 87 -5.12 6.20 -15.62
C ALA A 87 -5.92 7.36 -16.23
N VAL A 88 -7.20 7.51 -15.87
CA VAL A 88 -8.05 8.61 -16.32
C VAL A 88 -7.47 9.96 -15.89
N ARG A 89 -7.20 10.13 -14.60
CA ARG A 89 -6.65 11.39 -14.05
C ARG A 89 -5.34 11.78 -14.74
N ARG A 90 -4.43 10.81 -14.96
CA ARG A 90 -3.15 11.07 -15.62
C ARG A 90 -3.31 11.39 -17.10
N ALA A 91 -4.23 10.72 -17.81
CA ALA A 91 -4.54 11.03 -19.20
C ALA A 91 -5.10 12.45 -19.36
N GLU A 92 -6.02 12.87 -18.49
CA GLU A 92 -6.57 14.23 -18.49
C GLU A 92 -5.50 15.28 -18.19
N LEU A 93 -4.60 15.01 -17.24
CA LEU A 93 -3.48 15.91 -16.92
C LEU A 93 -2.55 16.06 -18.13
N LEU A 94 -2.18 14.96 -18.78
CA LEU A 94 -1.31 15.02 -19.95
C LEU A 94 -2.03 15.74 -21.09
N HIS A 95 -3.29 15.42 -21.37
CA HIS A 95 -4.09 16.07 -22.40
C HIS A 95 -4.07 17.59 -22.24
N ARG A 96 -4.29 18.09 -21.03
CA ARG A 96 -4.24 19.53 -20.73
C ARG A 96 -2.85 20.13 -20.91
N ALA A 97 -1.79 19.37 -20.66
CA ALA A 97 -0.42 19.86 -20.77
C ALA A 97 0.09 19.93 -22.23
N ILE A 98 -0.38 19.03 -23.10
CA ILE A 98 0.13 18.93 -24.48
C ILE A 98 -0.90 19.29 -25.55
N GLU A 99 -2.15 19.55 -25.17
CA GLU A 99 -3.29 19.88 -26.05
C GLU A 99 -3.49 18.87 -27.19
N ARG A 100 -3.25 17.59 -26.91
CA ARG A 100 -3.39 16.48 -27.87
C ARG A 100 -4.19 15.33 -27.30
N PRO A 101 -4.83 14.51 -28.15
CA PRO A 101 -5.57 13.33 -27.68
C PRO A 101 -4.68 12.41 -26.83
N VAL A 102 -5.17 12.04 -25.64
CA VAL A 102 -4.54 11.06 -24.76
C VAL A 102 -5.55 9.96 -24.44
N ILE A 103 -5.15 8.72 -24.66
CA ILE A 103 -5.91 7.52 -24.34
C ILE A 103 -5.39 7.00 -23.01
N ALA A 104 -6.31 6.73 -22.07
CA ALA A 104 -6.00 6.06 -20.82
C ALA A 104 -6.04 4.53 -21.02
N ALA A 105 -5.10 3.82 -20.40
CA ALA A 105 -5.07 2.37 -20.37
C ALA A 105 -4.61 1.83 -19.01
N VAL A 106 -5.03 0.62 -18.69
CA VAL A 106 -4.60 -0.16 -17.53
C VAL A 106 -4.10 -1.54 -17.98
N ALA A 107 -3.03 -2.04 -17.36
CA ALA A 107 -2.50 -3.37 -17.67
C ALA A 107 -2.03 -4.09 -16.41
N GLY A 108 -2.33 -5.39 -16.32
CA GLY A 108 -1.95 -6.23 -15.18
C GLY A 108 -2.36 -7.69 -15.38
N ARG A 109 -2.09 -8.56 -14.40
CA ARG A 109 -2.36 -10.02 -14.54
C ARG A 109 -3.85 -10.39 -14.45
N GLY A 110 -4.67 -9.48 -13.94
CA GLY A 110 -6.11 -9.65 -13.81
C GLY A 110 -6.76 -8.33 -13.42
N ILE A 111 -8.06 -8.20 -13.72
CA ILE A 111 -8.87 -7.02 -13.43
C ILE A 111 -10.07 -7.41 -12.58
N THR A 112 -10.39 -6.61 -11.56
CA THR A 112 -11.61 -6.85 -10.76
C THR A 112 -12.87 -6.56 -11.60
N PRO A 113 -14.02 -7.18 -11.31
CA PRO A 113 -15.27 -6.89 -12.03
C PRO A 113 -15.67 -5.41 -11.96
N GLN A 114 -15.47 -4.77 -10.81
CA GLN A 114 -15.74 -3.35 -10.58
C GLN A 114 -14.83 -2.48 -11.44
N ALA A 115 -13.51 -2.75 -11.44
CA ALA A 115 -12.57 -2.03 -12.28
C ALA A 115 -12.87 -2.23 -13.78
N SER A 116 -13.31 -3.43 -14.19
CA SER A 116 -13.72 -3.69 -15.57
C SER A 116 -14.99 -2.94 -15.98
N ALA A 117 -15.94 -2.76 -15.07
CA ALA A 117 -17.11 -1.92 -15.30
C ALA A 117 -16.70 -0.45 -15.42
N LEU A 118 -15.87 0.03 -14.48
CA LEU A 118 -15.38 1.41 -14.44
C LEU A 118 -14.54 1.77 -15.66
N ALA A 119 -13.66 0.87 -16.11
CA ALA A 119 -12.85 1.06 -17.31
C ALA A 119 -13.73 1.24 -18.56
N ARG A 120 -14.79 0.44 -18.69
CA ARG A 120 -15.75 0.59 -19.80
C ARG A 120 -16.55 1.89 -19.71
N GLU A 121 -16.92 2.31 -18.50
CA GLU A 121 -17.62 3.58 -18.28
C GLU A 121 -16.76 4.78 -18.72
N TYR A 122 -15.48 4.80 -18.36
CA TYR A 122 -14.56 5.90 -18.69
C TYR A 122 -13.83 5.74 -20.03
N GLY A 123 -14.06 4.66 -20.77
CA GLY A 123 -13.38 4.39 -22.05
C GLY A 123 -11.87 4.12 -21.89
N VAL A 124 -11.46 3.56 -20.74
CA VAL A 124 -10.09 3.12 -20.47
C VAL A 124 -9.85 1.77 -21.14
N TRP A 125 -8.71 1.66 -21.81
CA TRP A 125 -8.29 0.47 -22.56
C TRP A 125 -7.57 -0.56 -21.68
#